data_AF-A0A7X7SIC5-F1
#
_entry.id   AF-A0A7X7SIC5-F1
#
_cell.length_a   1.000
_cell.length_b   1.000
_cell.length_c   1.000
_cell.angle_alpha   90.00
_cell.angle_beta   90.00
_cell.angle_gamma   90.00
#
_symmetry.space_group_name_H-M   'P 1'
#
loop_
_entity.id
_entity.type
_entity.pdbx_description
1 polymer ?
#
loop_
_entity_poly.entity_id
_entity_poly.type
_entity_poly.pdbx_seq_one_letter_code
_entity_poly.pdbx_strand_id
1 'polypeptide(L)'
;LAEIAAEAAERAGSDRVAVVHRTGELAVGEASVAIAVSSPHRAEAFDACRYVIEEIKKRLPVWKQERYVDGDEAWLDGAVPEVAHD
;
A
#
# COMPACT_ATOMS: atom_id res chain seq x y z
N LEU A 1 7.11 -3.49 2.43
CA LEU A 1 5.84 -4.23 2.62
C LEU A 1 5.92 -5.18 3.81
N ALA A 2 6.89 -6.10 3.87
CA ALA A 2 7.01 -7.06 4.97
C ALA A 2 7.07 -6.38 6.36
N GLU A 3 7.85 -5.32 6.50
CA GLU A 3 7.96 -4.53 7.74
C GLU A 3 6.62 -3.91 8.16
N ILE A 4 5.95 -3.19 7.25
CA ILE A 4 4.61 -2.62 7.47
C ILE A 4 3.60 -3.72 7.87
N ALA A 5 3.67 -4.90 7.26
CA ALA A 5 2.79 -6.02 7.58
C ALA A 5 3.05 -6.60 8.98
N ALA A 6 4.31 -6.64 9.41
CA ALA A 6 4.69 -7.07 10.77
C ALA A 6 4.18 -6.07 11.82
N GLU A 7 4.36 -4.77 11.61
CA GLU A 7 3.82 -3.72 12.48
C GLU A 7 2.28 -3.77 12.55
N ALA A 8 1.62 -4.08 11.43
CA ALA A 8 0.17 -4.26 11.38
C ALA A 8 -0.30 -5.51 12.14
N ALA A 9 0.49 -6.60 12.14
CA ALA A 9 0.17 -7.82 12.86
C ALA A 9 0.12 -7.59 14.39
N GLU A 10 1.06 -6.79 14.92
CA GLU A 10 1.05 -6.37 16.33
C GLU A 10 -0.24 -5.61 16.68
N ARG A 11 -0.67 -4.68 15.81
CA ARG A 11 -1.91 -3.91 15.99
C ARG A 11 -3.16 -4.77 15.90
N ALA A 12 -3.15 -5.77 15.01
CA ALA A 12 -4.27 -6.70 14.83
C ALA A 12 -4.38 -7.73 15.96
N GLY A 13 -3.33 -7.91 16.77
CA GLY A 13 -3.21 -9.03 17.71
C GLY A 13 -3.17 -10.39 17.00
N SER A 14 -2.62 -10.43 15.78
CA SER A 14 -2.67 -11.60 14.90
C SER A 14 -1.64 -11.52 13.76
N ASP A 15 -0.92 -12.61 13.55
CA ASP A 15 0.12 -12.73 12.51
C ASP A 15 -0.47 -12.94 11.09
N ARG A 16 -1.80 -12.92 10.96
CA ARG A 16 -2.51 -13.19 9.70
C ARG A 16 -2.80 -11.89 8.96
N VAL A 17 -1.72 -11.27 8.47
CA VAL A 17 -1.75 -10.09 7.60
C VAL A 17 -1.14 -10.44 6.24
N ALA A 18 -1.88 -10.22 5.17
CA ALA A 18 -1.39 -10.39 3.80
C ALA A 18 -1.49 -9.07 3.05
N VAL A 19 -0.41 -8.68 2.37
CA VAL A 19 -0.32 -7.45 1.59
C VAL A 19 0.34 -7.75 0.25
N VAL A 20 -0.33 -7.40 -0.84
CA VAL A 20 0.23 -7.49 -2.19
C VAL A 20 0.08 -6.14 -2.90
N HIS A 21 1.11 -5.78 -3.65
CA HIS A 21 1.14 -4.57 -4.48
C HIS A 21 1.61 -4.97 -5.87
N ARG A 22 0.80 -4.66 -6.89
CA ARG A 22 1.17 -4.89 -8.29
C ARG A 22 2.13 -3.82 -8.77
N THR A 23 2.97 -4.20 -9.72
CA THR A 23 3.85 -3.31 -10.48
C THR A 23 3.66 -3.61 -11.97
N GLY A 24 4.08 -2.68 -12.84
CA GLY A 24 3.85 -2.77 -14.27
C GLY A 24 2.51 -2.17 -14.70
N GLU A 25 2.03 -2.60 -15.86
CA GLU A 25 0.82 -2.04 -16.48
C GLU A 25 -0.46 -2.48 -15.76
N LEU A 26 -1.39 -1.54 -15.63
CA LEU A 26 -2.68 -1.70 -14.97
C LEU A 26 -3.72 -0.90 -15.75
N ALA A 27 -4.80 -1.55 -16.15
CA ALA A 27 -5.94 -0.87 -16.76
C ALA A 27 -6.75 -0.09 -15.71
N VAL A 28 -7.47 0.93 -16.15
CA VAL A 28 -8.36 1.70 -15.27
C VAL A 28 -9.41 0.79 -14.64
N GLY A 29 -9.56 0.88 -13.31
CA GLY A 29 -10.49 0.06 -12.53
C GLY A 29 -9.87 -1.21 -11.94
N GLU A 30 -8.64 -1.55 -12.31
CA GLU A 30 -7.94 -2.69 -11.74
C GLU A 30 -7.33 -2.41 -10.35
N ALA A 31 -7.34 -3.42 -9.47
CA ALA A 31 -6.80 -3.28 -8.11
C ALA A 31 -5.26 -3.25 -8.08
N SER A 32 -4.66 -2.11 -7.75
CA SER A 32 -3.19 -1.99 -7.63
C SER A 32 -2.65 -2.59 -6.33
N VAL A 33 -3.38 -2.49 -5.22
CA VAL A 33 -3.02 -3.00 -3.89
C VAL A 33 -4.17 -3.86 -3.35
N ALA A 34 -3.85 -4.96 -2.67
CA ALA A 34 -4.81 -5.71 -1.86
C ALA A 34 -4.23 -6.00 -0.47
N ILE A 35 -5.05 -5.81 0.55
CA ILE A 35 -4.71 -5.99 1.97
C ILE A 35 -5.78 -6.89 2.59
N ALA A 36 -5.35 -7.93 3.30
CA ALA A 36 -6.24 -8.80 4.06
C ALA A 36 -5.70 -8.95 5.48
N VAL A 37 -6.57 -8.74 6.47
CA VAL A 37 -6.24 -8.83 7.90
C VAL A 37 -7.26 -9.72 8.58
N SER A 38 -6.79 -10.70 9.34
CA SER A 38 -7.61 -11.48 10.27
C SER A 38 -7.23 -11.11 11.70
N SER A 39 -8.23 -10.82 12.54
CA SER A 39 -8.08 -10.48 13.96
C SER A 39 -9.25 -11.08 14.77
N PRO A 40 -9.10 -11.33 16.09
CA PRO A 40 -10.19 -11.78 16.96
C PRO A 40 -11.42 -10.86 16.94
N HIS A 41 -11.21 -9.57 16.71
CA HIS A 41 -12.24 -8.55 16.76
C HIS A 41 -12.13 -7.64 15.53
N ARG A 42 -13.29 -7.16 15.06
CA ARG A 42 -13.37 -6.44 13.78
C ARG A 42 -12.69 -5.07 13.81
N ALA A 43 -12.65 -4.41 14.97
CA ALA A 43 -12.12 -3.05 15.08
C ALA A 43 -10.63 -3.04 14.74
N GLU A 44 -9.89 -3.95 15.37
CA GLU A 44 -8.45 -4.18 15.21
C GLU A 44 -8.13 -4.61 13.78
N ALA A 45 -8.99 -5.44 13.15
CA ALA A 45 -8.83 -5.78 11.74
C ALA A 45 -8.91 -4.56 10.81
N PHE A 46 -9.89 -3.68 11.02
CA PHE A 46 -10.04 -2.46 10.23
C PHE A 46 -8.91 -1.47 10.50
N ASP A 47 -8.50 -1.30 11.75
CA ASP A 47 -7.43 -0.38 12.15
C ASP A 47 -6.08 -0.82 11.57
N ALA A 48 -5.76 -2.12 11.64
CA ALA A 48 -4.55 -2.66 11.04
C ALA A 48 -4.58 -2.58 9.50
N CYS A 49 -5.72 -2.85 8.86
CA CYS A 49 -5.86 -2.71 7.41
C CYS A 49 -5.65 -1.24 6.97
N ARG A 50 -6.23 -0.29 7.69
CA ARG A 50 -6.01 1.14 7.47
C ARG A 50 -4.55 1.51 7.67
N TYR A 51 -3.92 1.03 8.75
CA TYR A 51 -2.51 1.29 9.00
C TYR A 51 -1.63 0.89 7.82
N VAL A 52 -1.83 -0.31 7.26
CA VAL A 52 -1.05 -0.79 6.12
C VAL A 52 -1.14 0.15 4.92
N ILE A 53 -2.35 0.57 4.52
CA ILE A 53 -2.49 1.42 3.32
C ILE A 53 -1.88 2.81 3.55
N GLU A 54 -2.02 3.39 4.73
CA GLU A 54 -1.42 4.69 5.08
C GLU A 54 0.10 4.63 5.05
N GLU A 55 0.70 3.59 5.65
CA GLU A 55 2.15 3.43 5.68
C GLU A 55 2.74 3.10 4.31
N ILE A 56 2.00 2.39 3.44
CA ILE A 56 2.39 2.24 2.04
C ILE A 56 2.50 3.61 1.36
N LYS A 57 1.54 4.51 1.60
CA LYS A 57 1.53 5.85 0.97
C LYS A 57 2.61 6.77 1.49
N LYS A 58 3.03 6.60 2.75
CA LYS A 58 4.08 7.43 3.37
C LYS A 58 5.48 6.92 3.07
N ARG A 59 5.69 5.61 3.19
CA ARG A 59 7.05 5.02 3.28
C ARG A 59 7.53 4.41 1.98
N LEU A 60 6.62 4.01 1.08
CA LEU A 60 7.02 3.36 -0.16
C LEU A 60 7.10 4.37 -1.30
N PRO A 61 8.21 4.43 -2.03
CA PRO A 61 8.31 5.28 -3.20
C PRO A 61 7.55 4.61 -4.35
N VAL A 62 6.28 5.01 -4.53
CA VAL A 62 5.40 4.50 -5.59
C VAL A 62 5.23 5.58 -6.64
N TRP A 63 5.81 5.36 -7.81
CA TRP A 63 5.63 6.21 -8.99
C TRP A 63 4.57 5.64 -9.92
N LYS A 64 3.76 6.52 -10.50
CA LYS A 64 2.71 6.15 -11.45
C LYS A 64 2.91 6.93 -12.73
N GLN A 65 3.02 6.21 -13.83
CA GLN A 65 2.95 6.79 -15.16
C GLN A 65 1.53 6.58 -15.69
N GLU A 66 0.85 7.67 -16.03
CA GLU A 66 -0.45 7.64 -16.69
C GLU A 66 -0.23 7.69 -18.20
N ARG A 67 -1.00 6.87 -18.93
CA ARG A 67 -1.07 6.86 -20.39
C ARG A 67 -2.48 7.27 -20.80
N TYR A 68 -2.59 8.33 -21.58
CA TYR A 68 -3.86 8.91 -22.00
C TYR A 68 -4.29 8.42 -23.38
N VAL A 69 -5.58 8.56 -23.68
CA VAL A 69 -6.21 8.02 -24.90
C VAL A 69 -5.75 8.69 -26.19
N ASP A 70 -5.19 9.89 -26.09
CA ASP A 70 -4.60 10.68 -27.17
C ASP A 70 -3.12 10.32 -27.43
N GLY A 71 -2.55 9.42 -26.62
CA GLY A 71 -1.16 8.97 -26.73
C GLY A 71 -0.18 9.72 -25.85
N ASP A 72 -0.62 10.71 -25.08
CA ASP A 72 0.23 11.40 -24.11
C ASP A 72 0.55 10.50 -22.91
N GLU A 73 1.75 10.67 -22.34
CA GLU A 73 2.17 9.99 -21.12
C GLU A 73 2.70 10.99 -20.10
N ALA A 74 2.31 10.84 -18.83
CA ALA A 74 2.78 11.70 -17.75
C ALA A 74 3.14 10.88 -16.51
N TRP A 75 4.25 11.24 -15.86
CA TRP A 75 4.53 10.76 -14.52
C TRP A 75 3.81 11.66 -13.51
N LEU A 76 3.04 11.06 -12.62
CA LEU A 76 2.49 11.78 -11.48
C LEU A 76 3.60 12.15 -10.51
N ASP A 77 3.47 13.32 -9.89
CA ASP A 77 4.29 13.69 -8.74
C ASP A 77 4.10 12.62 -7.65
N GLY A 78 5.14 11.81 -7.47
CA GLY A 78 5.18 10.78 -6.44
C GLY A 78 5.38 11.38 -5.06
N ALA A 79 5.03 10.63 -4.02
CA ALA A 79 5.51 10.93 -2.68
C ALA A 79 6.95 10.42 -2.57
N VAL A 80 7.90 11.31 -2.29
CA VAL A 80 9.24 10.92 -1.83
C VAL A 80 9.12 10.72 -0.32
N PRO A 81 9.38 9.51 0.22
CA PRO A 81 9.42 9.31 1.66
C PRO A 81 10.48 10.25 2.27
N GLU A 82 10.19 10.90 3.40
CA GLU A 82 11.24 11.50 4.23
C GLU A 82 12.13 10.36 4.74
N VAL A 83 13.21 10.09 4.03
CA VAL A 83 14.22 9.14 4.48
C VAL A 83 15.10 9.88 5.49
N ALA A 84 15.20 9.36 6.71
CA ALA A 84 16.28 9.76 7.61
C ALA A 84 17.60 9.40 6.91
N HIS A 85 18.42 10.40 6.63
CA HIS A 85 19.80 10.19 6.20
C HIS A 85 20.60 9.70 7.41
N ASP A 86 21.05 8.45 7.36
CA ASP A 86 22.13 7.96 8.23
C ASP A 86 23.48 8.58 7.83
#